data_AF-A0A7S3RVT7-F1
#
_entry.id   AF-A0A7S3RVT7-F1
#
_cell.length_a   1.000
_cell.length_b   1.000
_cell.length_c   1.000
_cell.angle_alpha   90.00
_cell.angle_beta   90.00
_cell.angle_gamma   90.00
#
_symmetry.space_group_name_H-M   'P 1'
#
loop_
_entity.id
_entity.type
_entity.pdbx_description
1 polymer ?
#
loop_
_entity_poly.entity_id
_entity_poly.type
_entity_poly.pdbx_seq_one_letter_code
_entity_poly.pdbx_strand_id
1 'polypeptide(L)'
;NCRPDQQAFLRLTKFEEKHGNIARCRSGFEKAVELLGNELDEKFYIKFAQFEQRQKEMERAQAIYKLALDVLPKGASDELYRAYVSFEKQHGDRDAIEEVVLN
;
A
#
# COMPACT_ATOMS: atom_id res chain seq x y z
N ASN A 1 28.05 3.58 1.50
CA ASN A 1 26.64 3.60 1.95
C ASN A 1 25.73 3.07 0.87
N CYS A 2 25.54 1.76 0.80
CA CYS A 2 24.58 1.13 -0.11
C CYS A 2 23.47 0.51 0.74
N ARG A 3 22.62 1.35 1.35
CA ARG A 3 21.36 0.85 1.93
C ARG A 3 20.29 0.90 0.83
N PRO A 4 19.52 -0.17 0.63
CA PRO A 4 18.43 -0.15 -0.32
C PRO A 4 17.37 0.84 0.19
N ASP A 5 17.14 1.90 -0.59
CA ASP A 5 16.11 2.91 -0.31
C ASP A 5 14.74 2.40 -0.78
N GLN A 6 13.65 2.80 -0.12
CA GLN A 6 12.28 2.57 -0.59
C GLN A 6 12.11 3.02 -2.05
N GLN A 7 12.82 4.07 -2.49
CA GLN A 7 12.81 4.49 -3.89
C GLN A 7 13.36 3.45 -4.85
N ALA A 8 14.35 2.65 -4.43
CA ALA A 8 14.90 1.58 -5.26
C ALA A 8 13.84 0.50 -5.52
N PHE A 9 13.10 0.11 -4.49
CA PHE A 9 11.98 -0.82 -4.62
C PHE A 9 10.87 -0.23 -5.50
N LEU A 10 10.50 1.04 -5.30
CA LEU A 10 9.49 1.70 -6.14
C LEU A 10 9.89 1.79 -7.62
N ARG A 11 11.19 1.98 -7.91
CA ARG A 11 11.70 1.96 -9.29
C ARG A 11 11.61 0.56 -9.89
N LEU A 12 11.98 -0.47 -9.12
CA LEU A 12 11.92 -1.86 -9.55
C LEU A 12 10.47 -2.28 -9.82
N THR A 13 9.55 -2.01 -8.90
CA THR A 13 8.13 -2.37 -9.05
C THR A 13 7.51 -1.69 -10.26
N LYS A 14 7.79 -0.40 -10.48
CA LYS A 14 7.35 0.34 -11.66
C LYS A 14 7.89 -0.25 -12.97
N PHE A 15 9.13 -0.75 -12.96
CA PHE A 15 9.71 -1.42 -14.13
C PHE A 15 9.00 -2.75 -14.40
N GLU A 16 8.86 -3.62 -13.38
CA GLU A 16 8.19 -4.91 -13.51
C GLU A 16 6.72 -4.76 -13.94
N GLU A 17 6.02 -3.75 -13.41
CA GLU A 17 4.66 -3.40 -13.81
C GLU A 17 4.57 -3.04 -15.30
N LYS A 18 5.53 -2.27 -15.83
CA LYS A 18 5.59 -1.95 -17.27
C LYS A 18 5.81 -3.20 -18.13
N HIS A 19 6.50 -4.21 -17.59
CA HIS A 19 6.74 -5.48 -18.25
C HIS A 19 5.61 -6.50 -18.03
N GLY A 20 4.57 -6.16 -17.26
CA GLY A 20 3.45 -7.07 -16.95
C GLY A 20 3.79 -8.17 -15.95
N ASN A 21 4.94 -8.11 -15.28
CA ASN A 21 5.37 -9.12 -14.31
C ASN A 21 4.79 -8.83 -12.91
N ILE A 22 3.49 -9.07 -12.77
CA ILE A 22 2.72 -8.78 -11.54
C ILE A 22 3.31 -9.52 -10.33
N ALA A 23 3.67 -10.80 -10.48
CA ALA A 23 4.22 -11.62 -9.41
C ALA A 23 5.54 -11.06 -8.86
N ARG A 24 6.45 -10.61 -9.75
CA ARG A 24 7.72 -9.99 -9.33
C ARG A 24 7.50 -8.64 -8.68
N CYS A 25 6.55 -7.86 -9.20
CA CYS A 25 6.17 -6.59 -8.62
C CYS A 25 5.71 -6.77 -7.16
N ARG A 26 4.83 -7.75 -6.90
CA ARG A 26 4.37 -8.12 -5.55
C ARG A 26 5.52 -8.52 -4.64
N SER A 27 6.35 -9.47 -5.06
CA SER A 27 7.49 -9.88 -4.26
C SER A 27 8.46 -8.73 -3.98
N GLY A 28 8.56 -7.75 -4.90
CA GLY A 28 9.32 -6.53 -4.68
C GLY A 28 8.75 -5.65 -3.58
N PHE A 29 7.43 -5.47 -3.54
CA PHE A 29 6.74 -4.74 -2.48
C PHE A 29 6.83 -5.46 -1.13
N GLU A 30 6.53 -6.76 -1.09
CA GLU A 30 6.62 -7.58 0.12
C GLU A 30 8.03 -7.54 0.72
N LYS A 31 9.06 -7.66 -0.13
CA LYS A 31 10.46 -7.61 0.30
C LYS A 31 10.86 -6.23 0.81
N ALA A 32 10.29 -5.17 0.26
CA ALA A 32 10.52 -3.83 0.80
C ALA A 32 9.89 -3.68 2.19
N VAL A 33 8.69 -4.24 2.42
CA VAL A 33 8.04 -4.25 3.74
C VAL A 33 8.85 -5.07 4.75
N GLU A 34 9.36 -6.23 4.34
CA GLU A 34 10.20 -7.08 5.19
C GLU A 34 11.53 -6.41 5.57
N LEU A 35 12.19 -5.74 4.62
CA LEU A 35 13.52 -5.15 4.83
C LEU A 35 13.49 -3.76 5.46
N LEU A 36 12.49 -2.95 5.10
CA LEU A 36 12.41 -1.53 5.43
C LEU A 36 11.21 -1.20 6.30
N GLY A 37 10.45 -2.15 6.85
CA GLY A 37 9.15 -1.90 7.50
C GLY A 37 9.09 -0.70 8.46
N ASN A 38 10.18 -0.40 9.18
CA ASN A 38 10.29 0.76 10.09
C ASN A 38 10.75 2.07 9.41
N GLU A 39 11.34 1.99 8.22
CA GLU A 39 11.81 3.10 7.37
C GLU A 39 10.86 3.38 6.18
N LEU A 40 9.73 2.68 6.08
CA LEU A 40 8.73 2.88 5.03
C LEU A 40 7.77 4.02 5.36
N ASP A 41 7.56 4.91 4.39
CA ASP A 41 6.61 6.02 4.49
C ASP A 41 5.18 5.59 4.10
N GLU A 42 4.16 6.38 4.49
CA GLU A 42 2.79 6.14 4.05
C GLU A 42 2.63 6.09 2.53
N LYS A 43 3.46 6.86 1.80
CA LYS A 43 3.47 6.91 0.34
C LYS A 43 3.84 5.57 -0.29
N PHE A 44 4.65 4.77 0.38
CA PHE A 44 4.99 3.43 -0.09
C PHE A 44 3.76 2.52 -0.06
N TYR A 45 3.08 2.48 1.09
CA TYR A 45 1.87 1.68 1.27
C TYR A 45 0.73 2.11 0.34
N ILE A 46 0.54 3.42 0.14
CA ILE A 46 -0.43 3.95 -0.84
C ILE A 46 -0.12 3.42 -2.24
N LYS A 47 1.15 3.45 -2.67
CA LYS A 47 1.53 2.94 -3.99
C LYS A 47 1.34 1.43 -4.12
N PHE A 48 1.60 0.68 -3.03
CA PHE A 48 1.39 -0.76 -3.01
C PHE A 48 -0.10 -1.11 -3.12
N ALA A 49 -0.96 -0.44 -2.35
CA ALA A 49 -2.40 -0.62 -2.45
C ALA A 49 -2.95 -0.22 -3.83
N GLN A 50 -2.50 0.92 -4.38
CA GLN A 50 -2.84 1.35 -5.73
C GLN A 50 -2.42 0.34 -6.81
N PHE A 51 -1.30 -0.36 -6.60
CA PHE A 51 -0.88 -1.42 -7.51
C PHE A 51 -1.87 -2.58 -7.48
N GLU A 52 -2.28 -3.07 -6.31
CA GLU A 52 -3.28 -4.15 -6.21
C GLU A 52 -4.64 -3.73 -6.76
N GLN A 53 -5.04 -2.46 -6.56
CA GLN A 53 -6.24 -1.89 -7.21
C GLN A 53 -6.17 -1.99 -8.75
N ARG A 54 -5.00 -1.69 -9.35
CA ARG A 54 -4.80 -1.81 -10.80
C ARG A 54 -4.86 -3.26 -11.28
N GLN A 55 -4.48 -4.21 -10.42
CA GLN A 55 -4.64 -5.65 -10.66
C GLN A 55 -6.06 -6.17 -10.40
N LYS A 56 -7.00 -5.29 -10.00
CA LYS A 56 -8.38 -5.61 -9.61
C LYS A 56 -8.49 -6.48 -8.35
N GLU A 57 -7.45 -6.53 -7.53
CA GLU A 57 -7.40 -7.30 -6.29
C GLU A 57 -7.75 -6.40 -5.09
N MET A 58 -9.03 -6.06 -4.96
CA MET A 58 -9.48 -5.08 -3.96
C MET A 58 -9.31 -5.57 -2.51
N GLU A 59 -9.55 -6.85 -2.25
CA GLU A 59 -9.38 -7.46 -0.92
C GLU A 59 -7.93 -7.32 -0.43
N ARG A 60 -6.95 -7.50 -1.33
CA ARG A 60 -5.54 -7.32 -1.02
C ARG A 60 -5.20 -5.85 -0.78
N ALA A 61 -5.72 -4.94 -1.61
CA ALA A 61 -5.52 -3.51 -1.40
C ALA A 61 -6.04 -3.07 -0.02
N GLN A 62 -7.21 -3.57 0.40
CA GLN A 62 -7.78 -3.29 1.71
C GLN A 62 -6.89 -3.82 2.85
N ALA A 63 -6.39 -5.05 2.72
CA ALA A 63 -5.48 -5.63 3.70
C ALA A 63 -4.18 -4.81 3.85
N ILE A 64 -3.63 -4.28 2.75
CA ILE A 64 -2.44 -3.42 2.77
C ILE A 64 -2.73 -2.10 3.48
N TYR A 65 -3.87 -1.47 3.23
CA TYR A 65 -4.23 -0.23 3.93
C TYR A 65 -4.39 -0.45 5.44
N LYS A 66 -5.04 -1.54 5.86
CA LYS A 66 -5.17 -1.91 7.27
C LYS A 66 -3.81 -2.15 7.92
N LEU A 67 -2.96 -2.94 7.27
CA LEU A 67 -1.57 -3.17 7.72
C LEU A 67 -0.80 -1.86 7.88
N ALA A 68 -0.92 -0.96 6.91
CA ALA A 68 -0.23 0.32 6.95
C ALA A 68 -0.71 1.23 8.08
N LEU A 69 -2.01 1.18 8.44
CA LEU A 69 -2.56 1.90 9.59
C LEU A 69 -2.13 1.28 10.94
N ASP A 70 -1.86 -0.02 10.98
CA ASP A 70 -1.33 -0.69 12.17
C ASP A 70 0.18 -0.42 12.37
N VAL A 71 0.93 -0.33 11.27
CA VAL A 71 2.38 -0.08 11.31
C VAL A 71 2.71 1.40 11.54
N LEU A 72 1.96 2.31 10.90
CA LEU A 72 2.23 3.74 10.99
C LEU A 72 1.43 4.38 12.14
N PRO A 73 2.05 5.25 12.95
CA PRO A 73 1.33 5.96 14.01
C PRO A 73 0.27 6.89 13.41
N LYS A 74 -0.90 6.98 14.06
CA LYS A 74 -2.08 7.76 13.61
C LYS A 74 -1.76 9.22 13.20
N GLY A 75 -0.69 9.81 13.72
CA GLY A 75 -0.26 11.18 13.39
C GLY A 75 0.59 11.34 12.11
N ALA A 76 1.10 10.25 11.53
CA ALA A 76 1.86 10.26 10.27
C ALA A 76 1.03 9.72 9.08
N SER A 77 -0.14 9.15 9.35
CA SER A 77 -0.95 8.41 8.37
C SER A 77 -2.09 9.22 7.75
N ASP A 78 -2.05 10.56 7.79
CA ASP A 78 -3.15 11.39 7.26
C ASP A 78 -3.40 11.17 5.75
N GLU A 79 -2.33 11.10 4.96
CA GLU A 79 -2.43 10.86 3.52
C GLU A 79 -2.92 9.43 3.23
N LEU A 80 -2.45 8.45 4.02
CA LEU A 80 -2.89 7.05 3.95
C LEU A 80 -4.38 6.93 4.23
N TYR A 81 -4.85 7.58 5.30
CA TYR A 81 -6.25 7.52 5.72
C TYR A 81 -7.16 8.13 4.65
N ARG A 82 -6.76 9.27 4.06
CA ARG A 82 -7.49 9.87 2.93
C ARG A 82 -7.53 8.95 1.71
N ALA A 83 -6.42 8.29 1.40
CA ALA A 83 -6.34 7.33 0.30
C ALA A 83 -7.24 6.11 0.57
N TYR A 84 -7.23 5.58 1.80
CA TYR A 84 -8.08 4.47 2.22
C TYR A 84 -9.57 4.82 2.16
N VAL A 85 -9.98 5.97 2.69
CA VAL A 85 -11.38 6.43 2.61
C VAL A 85 -11.81 6.63 1.16
N SER A 86 -10.93 7.14 0.30
CA SER A 86 -11.22 7.28 -1.14
C SER A 86 -11.35 5.91 -1.83
N PHE A 87 -10.51 4.95 -1.45
CA PHE A 87 -10.56 3.56 -1.89
C PHE A 87 -11.89 2.90 -1.51
N GLU A 88 -12.28 2.97 -0.23
CA GLU A 88 -13.55 2.42 0.27
C GLU A 88 -14.75 3.08 -0.39
N LYS A 89 -14.70 4.38 -0.70
CA LYS A 89 -15.79 5.04 -1.45
C LYS A 89 -15.93 4.59 -2.90
N GLN A 90 -14.83 4.19 -3.54
CA GLN A 90 -14.83 3.73 -4.93
C GLN A 90 -15.12 2.23 -5.06
N HIS A 91 -14.77 1.44 -4.02
CA HIS A 91 -14.77 -0.02 -4.09
C HIS A 91 -15.60 -0.72 -3.02
N GLY A 92 -15.89 -0.05 -1.91
CA GLY A 92 -16.81 -0.53 -0.89
C GLY A 92 -18.26 -0.29 -1.30
N ASP A 93 -19.10 -1.30 -1.10
CA ASP A 93 -20.52 -1.06 -0.88
C ASP A 93 -20.66 0.00 0.22
N ARG A 94 -21.66 0.89 0.12
CA ARG A 94 -21.82 2.09 0.96
C ARG A 94 -21.75 1.85 2.48
N ASP A 95 -21.83 0.60 2.93
CA ASP A 95 -21.92 0.17 4.32
C ASP A 95 -20.56 -0.11 5.01
N ALA A 96 -19.45 -0.31 4.29
CA ALA A 96 -18.16 -0.68 4.91
C ALA A 96 -17.43 0.51 5.59
N ILE A 97 -17.77 1.74 5.25
CA ILE A 97 -17.09 2.96 5.70
C ILE A 97 -17.35 3.24 7.21
N GLU A 98 -18.48 2.79 7.75
CA GLU A 98 -18.88 3.10 9.13
C GLU A 98 -18.14 2.26 10.18
N GLU A 99 -17.66 1.07 9.83
CA GLU A 99 -17.05 0.14 10.81
C GLU A 99 -15.63 0.58 11.21
N VAL A 100 -14.86 1.19 10.31
CA VAL A 100 -13.46 1.58 10.59
C VAL A 100 -13.35 2.87 11.40
N VAL A 101 -14.40 3.71 11.43
CA VAL A 101 -14.39 5.00 12.14
C VAL A 101 -14.71 4.86 13.64
N LEU A 102 -15.21 3.70 14.08
CA LEU A 102 -15.70 3.49 15.46
C LEU A 102 -14.76 2.73 16.41
N ASN A 103 -13.51 2.43 16.03
CA ASN A 103 -12.55 1.73 16.91
C ASN A 103 -11.27 2.52 17.23
#